data_AF-A0A430BMP6-F1
#
_entry.id   AF-A0A430BMP6-F1
#
_cell.length_a   1.000
_cell.length_b   1.000
_cell.length_c   1.000
_cell.angle_alpha   90.00
_cell.angle_beta   90.00
_cell.angle_gamma   90.00
#
_symmetry.space_group_name_H-M   'P 1'
#
loop_
_entity.id
_entity.type
_entity.pdbx_description
1 polymer ?
#
loop_
_entity_poly.entity_id
_entity_poly.type
_entity_poly.pdbx_seq_one_letter_code
_entity_poly.pdbx_strand_id
1 'polypeptide(L)' 'MDAGEGGAPAAFDPGTWLAAFVQIGGGYALASGRKLWLVVDRCDYGDLTAVMRPLIGNPGRVEAIRRVIEAHSLGEVA' A
#
# COMPACT_ATOMS: atom_id res chain seq x y z
N MET A 1 13.33 32.57 -18.25
CA MET A 1 13.91 31.42 -17.53
C MET A 1 12.89 31.05 -16.48
N ASP A 2 12.05 30.07 -16.81
CA ASP A 2 10.94 29.59 -15.98
C ASP A 2 11.48 28.85 -14.76
N ALA A 3 10.87 29.09 -13.61
CA ALA A 3 11.24 28.46 -12.35
C ALA A 3 10.77 27.00 -12.36
N GLY A 4 11.70 26.06 -12.22
CA GLY A 4 11.37 24.65 -12.01
C GLY A 4 10.73 24.47 -10.65
N GLU A 5 9.42 24.29 -10.63
CA GLU A 5 8.66 23.93 -9.44
C GLU A 5 9.10 22.54 -8.96
N GLY A 6 9.96 22.52 -7.94
CA GLY A 6 10.38 21.30 -7.26
C GLY A 6 9.21 20.73 -6.48
N GLY A 7 8.34 19.99 -7.16
CA GLY A 7 7.28 19.22 -6.51
C GLY A 7 7.91 18.21 -5.55
N ALA A 8 7.70 18.39 -4.26
CA ALA A 8 8.09 17.39 -3.26
C ALA A 8 7.51 16.04 -3.67
N PRO A 9 8.26 14.93 -3.54
CA PRO A 9 7.72 13.61 -3.85
C PRO A 9 6.44 13.41 -3.02
N ALA A 10 5.32 13.12 -3.70
CA ALA A 10 4.05 12.89 -3.03
C ALA A 10 4.25 11.85 -1.92
N ALA A 11 3.80 12.20 -0.71
CA ALA A 11 3.92 11.31 0.45
C ALA A 11 3.21 9.98 0.16
N PHE A 12 3.80 8.87 0.62
CA PHE A 12 3.17 7.56 0.47
C PHE A 12 1.95 7.48 1.39
N ASP A 13 0.77 7.31 0.79
CA ASP A 13 -0.48 7.09 1.52
C ASP A 13 -0.79 5.58 1.59
N PRO A 14 -0.70 4.95 2.79
CA PRO A 14 -0.94 3.52 2.94
C PRO A 14 -2.40 3.10 2.67
N GLY A 15 -3.39 3.97 2.92
CA GLY A 15 -4.80 3.67 2.69
C GLY A 15 -5.14 3.69 1.20
N THR A 16 -4.67 4.72 0.49
CA THR A 16 -4.80 4.82 -0.96
C THR A 16 -4.07 3.66 -1.66
N TRP A 17 -2.87 3.31 -1.18
CA TRP A 17 -2.14 2.15 -1.69
C TRP A 17 -2.94 0.85 -1.48
N LEU A 18 -3.50 0.65 -0.30
CA LEU A 18 -4.26 -0.57 0.02
C LEU A 18 -5.52 -0.69 -0.85
N ALA A 19 -6.23 0.43 -1.05
CA ALA A 19 -7.38 0.48 -1.95
C ALA A 19 -6.99 0.14 -3.40
N ALA A 20 -5.88 0.72 -3.91
CA ALA A 20 -5.38 0.41 -5.24
C ALA A 20 -4.97 -1.05 -5.38
N PHE A 21 -4.33 -1.63 -4.37
CA PHE A 21 -3.96 -3.04 -4.35
C PHE A 21 -5.20 -3.96 -4.39
N VAL A 22 -6.25 -3.64 -3.64
CA VAL A 22 -7.51 -4.39 -3.70
C VAL A 22 -8.21 -4.25 -5.05
N GLN A 23 -8.20 -3.04 -5.63
CA GLN A 23 -8.83 -2.77 -6.93
C GLN A 23 -8.26 -3.63 -8.07
N ILE A 24 -6.96 -3.95 -8.03
CA ILE A 24 -6.32 -4.78 -9.06
C ILE A 24 -6.49 -6.29 -8.82
N GLY A 25 -7.31 -6.70 -7.84
CA GLY A 25 -7.51 -8.12 -7.48
C GLY A 25 -6.64 -8.62 -6.32
N GLY A 26 -5.91 -7.73 -5.66
CA GLY A 26 -5.16 -8.07 -4.46
C GLY A 26 -6.06 -8.32 -3.25
N GLY A 27 -5.63 -9.20 -2.36
CA GLY A 27 -6.23 -9.43 -1.05
C GLY A 27 -5.18 -9.34 0.04
N TYR A 28 -5.59 -9.14 1.29
CA TYR A 28 -4.64 -9.07 2.39
C TYR A 28 -5.14 -9.79 3.63
N ALA A 29 -4.19 -10.21 4.46
CA ALA A 29 -4.47 -10.76 5.78
C ALA A 29 -3.41 -10.33 6.78
N LEU A 30 -3.84 -10.08 8.01
CA LEU A 30 -2.94 -9.99 9.15
C LEU A 30 -2.83 -11.38 9.79
N ALA A 31 -1.61 -11.92 9.79
CA ALA A 31 -1.29 -13.17 10.46
C ALA A 31 -0.71 -12.91 11.85
N SER A 32 -0.68 -13.96 12.67
CA SER A 32 -0.05 -13.93 13.99
C SER A 32 1.39 -13.42 13.93
N GLY A 33 1.81 -12.68 14.97
CA GLY A 33 3.13 -12.06 15.02
C GLY A 33 3.28 -10.81 14.15
N ARG A 34 2.18 -10.07 13.91
CA ARG A 34 2.17 -8.80 13.14
C ARG A 34 2.65 -8.94 11.69
N LYS A 35 2.51 -10.13 11.11
CA LYS A 35 2.89 -10.37 9.70
C LYS A 35 1.77 -9.91 8.77
N LEU A 36 2.09 -9.06 7.81
CA LEU A 36 1.20 -8.69 6.71
C LEU A 36 1.39 -9.66 5.54
N TRP A 37 0.32 -10.29 5.11
CA TRP A 37 0.28 -11.11 3.90
C TRP A 37 -0.43 -10.32 2.80
N LEU A 38 0.23 -10.19 1.66
CA LEU A 38 -0.36 -9.68 0.43
C LEU A 38 -0.60 -10.88 -0.49
N VAL A 39 -1.86 -11.07 -0.87
CA VAL A 39 -2.34 -12.18 -1.68
C VAL A 39 -2.70 -11.61 -3.05
N VAL A 40 -2.30 -12.32 -4.11
CA VAL A 40 -2.50 -11.90 -5.50
C VAL A 40 -3.27 -13.03 -6.18
N ASP A 41 -4.48 -12.76 -6.67
CA ASP A 41 -5.23 -13.67 -7.55
C ASP A 41 -5.57 -12.92 -8.84
N ARG A 42 -5.08 -13.44 -9.98
CA ARG A 42 -5.40 -12.91 -11.33
C ARG A 42 -5.17 -11.40 -11.53
N CYS A 43 -4.24 -10.79 -10.79
CA CYS A 43 -3.80 -9.42 -11.07
C CYS A 43 -3.09 -9.32 -12.42
N ASP A 44 -3.28 -8.21 -13.13
CA ASP A 44 -2.41 -7.86 -14.24
C ASP A 44 -0.97 -7.63 -13.73
N TYR A 45 0.02 -8.15 -14.45
CA TYR A 45 1.42 -8.09 -14.03
C TYR A 45 2.01 -6.67 -14.10
N GLY A 46 1.54 -5.83 -15.03
CA GLY A 46 1.92 -4.44 -15.14
C GLY A 46 1.43 -3.64 -13.94
N ASP A 47 0.14 -3.80 -13.63
CA ASP A 47 -0.49 -3.14 -12.48
C ASP A 47 0.09 -3.60 -11.16
N LEU A 48 0.30 -4.92 -10.99
CA LEU A 48 0.95 -5.48 -9.81
C LEU A 48 2.36 -4.92 -9.62
N THR A 49 3.15 -4.83 -10.70
CA THR A 49 4.50 -4.26 -10.64
C THR A 49 4.47 -2.79 -10.24
N ALA A 50 3.52 -2.02 -10.78
CA ALA A 50 3.34 -0.61 -10.43
C ALA A 50 2.94 -0.43 -8.97
N VAL A 51 1.98 -1.22 -8.47
CA VAL A 51 1.51 -1.16 -7.09
C VAL A 51 2.57 -1.66 -6.10
N MET A 52 3.37 -2.67 -6.44
CA MET A 52 4.39 -3.20 -5.50
C MET A 52 5.64 -2.32 -5.39
N ARG A 53 5.98 -1.58 -6.45
CA ARG A 53 7.20 -0.75 -6.54
C ARG A 53 7.44 0.16 -5.33
N PRO A 54 6.44 0.87 -4.77
CA PRO A 54 6.64 1.72 -3.60
C PRO A 54 7.05 0.96 -2.34
N LEU A 55 6.79 -0.35 -2.23
CA LEU A 55 7.11 -1.16 -1.05
C LEU A 55 8.53 -1.72 -1.09
N ILE A 56 9.09 -1.89 -2.28
CA ILE A 56 10.42 -2.47 -2.47
C ILE A 56 11.46 -1.58 -1.77
N GLY A 57 12.25 -2.18 -0.88
CA GLY A 57 13.28 -1.47 -0.10
C GLY A 57 12.74 -0.53 1.00
N ASN A 58 11.41 -0.52 1.24
CA ASN A 58 10.76 0.43 2.15
C ASN A 58 9.94 -0.30 3.24
N PRO A 59 10.58 -0.95 4.22
CA PRO A 59 9.85 -1.71 5.26
C PRO A 59 8.91 -0.83 6.10
N GLY A 60 9.20 0.46 6.25
CA GLY A 60 8.32 1.41 6.93
C GLY A 60 6.95 1.59 6.24
N ARG A 61 6.89 1.44 4.91
CA ARG A 61 5.63 1.51 4.15
C ARG A 61 4.78 0.27 4.38
N VAL A 62 5.42 -0.90 4.47
CA VAL A 62 4.75 -2.17 4.82
C VAL A 62 4.15 -2.08 6.22
N GLU A 63 4.88 -1.53 7.18
CA GLU A 63 4.38 -1.30 8.54
C GLU A 63 3.23 -0.27 8.58
N ALA A 64 3.29 0.78 7.77
CA ALA A 64 2.22 1.76 7.67
C ALA A 64 0.91 1.14 7.12
N ILE A 65 1.00 0.31 6.08
CA ILE A 65 -0.15 -0.45 5.55
C ILE A 65 -0.74 -1.37 6.62
N ARG A 66 0.12 -2.10 7.34
CA ARG A 66 -0.30 -2.98 8.43
C ARG A 66 -1.13 -2.23 9.47
N ARG A 67 -0.70 -1.04 9.88
CA ARG A 67 -1.42 -0.18 10.84
C ARG A 67 -2.77 0.30 10.32
N VAL A 68 -2.86 0.65 9.03
CA VAL A 68 -4.15 0.97 8.40
C VAL A 68 -5.11 -0.21 8.48
N ILE A 69 -4.65 -1.42 8.16
CA ILE A 69 -5.48 -2.63 8.23
C ILE A 69 -5.92 -2.92 9.66
N GLU A 70 -5.05 -2.73 10.65
CA GLU A 70 -5.40 -2.86 12.08
C GLU A 70 -6.47 -1.86 12.49
N ALA A 71 -6.29 -0.58 12.16
CA ALA A 71 -7.26 0.46 12.47
C ALA A 71 -8.64 0.16 11.85
N HIS A 72 -8.67 -0.30 10.60
CA HIS A 72 -9.91 -0.73 9.94
C HIS A 72 -10.56 -1.93 10.66
N SER A 73 -9.76 -2.92 11.08
CA SER A 73 -10.26 -4.13 11.75
C SER A 73 -10.83 -3.85 13.14
N LEU A 74 -10.38 -2.78 13.79
CA LEU A 74 -10.86 -2.31 15.08
C LEU A 74 -12.07 -1.36 14.95
N GLY A 75 -12.48 -1.01 13.72
CA GLY A 75 -13.57 -0.06 13.47
C GLY A 75 -13.20 1.40 13.74
N GLU A 76 -11.89 1.72 13.76
CA GLU A 76 -11.39 3.07 14.10
C GLU A 76 -11.38 4.03 12.92
N VAL A 77 -11.75 3.58 11.71
CA VAL A 77 -11.85 4.41 10.51
C VAL A 77 -13.19 4.16 9.84
N ALA A 78 -14.07 5.17 9.91
CA ALA A 78 -15.35 5.25 9.20
C ALA A 78 -15.26 6.30 8.10
#